data_AF-A0A4R6TZY2-F1
#
_entry.id   AF-A0A4R6TZY2-F1
#
_cell.length_a   1.000
_cell.length_b   1.000
_cell.length_c   1.000
_cell.angle_alpha   90.00
_cell.angle_beta   90.00
_cell.angle_gamma   90.00
#
_symmetry.space_group_name_H-M   'P 1'
#
loop_
_entity.id
_entity.type
_entity.pdbx_description
1 polymer ?
#
loop_
_entity_poly.entity_id
_entity_poly.type
_entity_poly.pdbx_seq_one_letter_code
_entity_poly.pdbx_strand_id
1 'polypeptide(L)'
;MNSLSNMSYMSFWWLFSFKYGSCMSSQTSSKKSQPVMPAPVRRALQGVGEAISVARRLRGWSQQDLAVRLDASVSTVRRMEDGYHGTALHTFLRALHVLGRLDAAVELLAIEQDPLGMELVREQLPKRVSGSRRTYQKTAEQQSSQVAEPTDELEGF
;
A
#
# COMPACT_ATOMS: atom_id res chain seq x y z
N MET A 1 -46.68 -13.76 -37.51
CA MET A 1 -45.22 -13.98 -37.44
C MET A 1 -44.64 -12.78 -36.72
N ASN A 2 -44.81 -12.73 -35.40
CA ASN A 2 -43.86 -13.20 -34.38
C ASN A 2 -42.63 -12.29 -34.28
N SER A 3 -42.67 -11.30 -33.39
CA SER A 3 -41.82 -11.32 -32.19
C SER A 3 -42.25 -10.19 -31.25
N LEU A 4 -42.84 -10.61 -30.14
CA LEU A 4 -43.02 -9.85 -28.91
C LEU A 4 -41.74 -10.00 -28.09
N SER A 5 -41.12 -8.90 -27.68
CA SER A 5 -40.29 -8.78 -26.48
C SER A 5 -39.60 -7.41 -26.49
N ASN A 6 -39.44 -6.65 -25.41
CA ASN A 6 -40.03 -6.58 -24.08
C ASN A 6 -39.28 -5.44 -23.37
N MET A 7 -39.92 -4.82 -22.37
CA MET A 7 -39.34 -3.93 -21.34
C MET A 7 -38.71 -2.60 -21.83
N SER A 8 -39.34 -1.44 -21.67
CA SER A 8 -39.87 -0.82 -20.44
C SER A 8 -38.78 -0.55 -19.38
N TYR A 9 -38.34 0.71 -19.37
CA TYR A 9 -38.00 1.52 -18.21
C TYR A 9 -37.36 0.81 -17.01
N MET A 10 -36.02 0.82 -16.94
CA MET A 10 -35.32 0.80 -15.65
C MET A 10 -35.10 2.24 -15.16
N SER A 11 -36.22 2.85 -14.77
CA SER A 11 -36.28 3.83 -13.70
C SER A 11 -35.97 3.10 -12.39
N PHE A 12 -34.71 2.99 -12.00
CA PHE A 12 -34.33 2.46 -10.67
C PHE A 12 -33.00 3.03 -10.15
N TRP A 13 -32.83 4.34 -10.29
CA TRP A 13 -31.83 5.12 -9.54
C TRP A 13 -32.48 6.37 -8.94
N TRP A 14 -33.67 6.17 -8.34
CA TRP A 14 -34.30 7.17 -7.49
C TRP A 14 -35.27 6.47 -6.52
N LEU A 15 -34.73 5.57 -5.70
CA LEU A 15 -35.35 5.03 -4.48
C LEU A 15 -34.26 4.31 -3.62
N PHE A 16 -33.14 5.00 -3.34
CA PHE A 16 -32.36 4.69 -2.14
C PHE A 16 -32.60 5.81 -1.14
N SER A 17 -33.73 5.67 -0.46
CA SER A 17 -34.10 6.41 0.73
C SER A 17 -33.06 6.14 1.82
N PHE A 18 -32.10 7.06 2.00
CA PHE A 18 -31.42 7.22 3.28
C PHE A 18 -32.07 8.38 4.05
N LYS A 19 -33.38 8.21 4.27
CA LYS A 19 -34.18 8.95 5.24
C LYS A 19 -34.24 8.10 6.51
N TYR A 20 -33.13 8.02 7.25
CA TYR A 20 -33.15 7.60 8.64
C TYR A 20 -32.63 8.74 9.50
N GLY A 21 -33.54 9.32 10.29
CA GLY A 21 -33.17 10.15 11.42
C GLY A 21 -32.41 9.30 12.42
N SER A 22 -31.15 9.63 12.65
CA SER A 22 -30.42 9.11 13.81
C SER A 22 -30.71 10.01 15.00
N CYS A 23 -31.63 9.53 15.84
CA CYS A 23 -31.77 9.93 17.23
C CYS A 23 -30.38 9.81 17.88
N MET A 24 -29.79 10.95 18.23
CA MET A 24 -28.45 11.00 18.79
C MET A 24 -28.53 10.64 20.28
N SER A 25 -28.56 9.34 20.56
CA SER A 25 -28.42 8.78 21.90
C SER A 25 -27.09 9.26 22.50
N SER A 26 -27.17 9.98 23.62
CA SER A 26 -26.04 10.37 24.45
C SER A 26 -25.37 9.11 25.03
N GLN A 27 -24.30 8.65 24.39
CA GLN A 27 -23.48 7.56 24.93
C GLN A 27 -22.66 8.12 26.10
N THR A 28 -22.98 7.67 27.30
CA THR A 28 -22.18 7.88 28.51
C THR A 28 -20.84 7.17 28.33
N SER A 29 -19.76 7.94 28.21
CA SER A 29 -18.42 7.42 27.94
C SER A 29 -17.88 6.69 29.17
N SER A 30 -17.96 5.36 29.18
CA SER A 30 -17.19 4.58 30.15
C SER A 30 -15.70 4.88 29.94
N LYS A 31 -14.98 5.23 31.00
CA LYS A 31 -13.53 5.45 30.93
C LYS A 31 -12.87 4.11 30.67
N LYS A 32 -12.60 3.79 29.39
CA LYS A 32 -11.81 2.62 29.01
C LYS A 32 -10.40 2.78 29.56
N SER A 33 -9.89 1.74 30.22
CA SER A 33 -8.49 1.66 30.66
C SER A 33 -7.58 1.89 29.45
N GLN A 34 -6.69 2.87 29.55
CA GLN A 34 -5.77 3.17 28.47
C GLN A 34 -4.72 2.05 28.42
N PRO A 35 -4.46 1.44 27.25
CA PRO A 35 -3.39 0.46 27.11
C PRO A 35 -2.05 1.13 27.44
N VAL A 36 -1.23 0.45 28.24
CA VAL A 36 0.14 0.89 28.54
C VAL A 36 0.96 0.71 27.26
N MET A 37 1.16 1.79 26.51
CA MET A 37 1.96 1.78 25.28
C MET A 37 3.39 2.27 25.56
N PRO A 38 4.41 1.65 24.91
CA PRO A 38 5.76 2.19 24.93
C PRO A 38 5.79 3.64 24.44
N ALA A 39 6.58 4.47 25.10
CA ALA A 39 6.78 5.87 24.72
C ALA A 39 7.09 6.10 23.22
N PRO A 40 7.96 5.31 22.55
CA PRO A 40 8.22 5.52 21.13
C PRO A 40 6.98 5.33 20.25
N VAL A 41 6.14 4.33 20.56
CA VAL A 41 4.91 4.05 19.81
C VAL A 41 3.92 5.22 19.94
N ARG A 42 3.73 5.72 21.16
CA ARG A 42 2.87 6.88 21.40
C ARG A 42 3.36 8.13 20.66
N ARG A 43 4.68 8.39 20.68
CA ARG A 43 5.28 9.53 19.96
C ARG A 43 5.12 9.39 18.45
N ALA A 44 5.34 8.20 17.90
CA ALA A 44 5.14 7.93 16.48
C ALA A 44 3.69 8.22 16.06
N LEU A 45 2.72 7.76 16.86
CA LEU A 45 1.31 7.99 16.57
C LEU A 45 0.92 9.47 16.64
N GLN A 46 1.45 10.21 17.62
CA GLN A 46 1.30 11.67 17.69
C GLN A 46 1.91 12.37 16.47
N GLY A 47 3.11 11.95 16.05
CA GLY A 47 3.77 12.48 14.86
C GLY A 47 2.98 12.24 13.58
N VAL A 48 2.37 11.07 13.42
CA VAL A 48 1.47 10.77 12.29
C VAL A 48 0.25 11.69 12.30
N GLY A 49 -0.41 11.86 13.46
CA GLY A 49 -1.55 12.77 13.61
C GLY A 49 -1.19 14.22 13.30
N GLU A 50 -0.05 14.70 13.79
CA GLU A 50 0.47 16.03 13.52
C GLU A 50 0.77 16.23 12.02
N ALA A 51 1.41 15.27 11.37
CA ALA A 51 1.70 15.33 9.94
C ALA A 51 0.42 15.43 9.09
N ILE A 52 -0.64 14.70 9.47
CA ILE A 52 -1.97 14.80 8.85
C ILE A 52 -2.56 16.20 9.05
N SER A 53 -2.50 16.73 10.28
CA SER A 53 -2.99 18.07 10.62
C SER A 53 -2.24 19.16 9.85
N VAL A 54 -0.92 19.04 9.72
CA VAL A 54 -0.10 19.94 8.89
C VAL A 54 -0.51 19.85 7.42
N ALA A 55 -0.59 18.64 6.84
CA ALA A 55 -0.99 18.44 5.45
C ALA A 55 -2.39 18.99 5.15
N ARG A 56 -3.33 18.86 6.09
CA ARG A 56 -4.66 19.46 6.00
C ARG A 56 -4.60 20.99 6.00
N ARG A 57 -3.87 21.59 6.93
CA ARG A 57 -3.72 23.05 7.04
C ARG A 57 -3.03 23.66 5.83
N LEU A 58 -2.02 22.99 5.27
CA LEU A 58 -1.34 23.41 4.03
C LEU A 58 -2.29 23.49 2.82
N ARG A 59 -3.39 22.74 2.84
CA ARG A 59 -4.44 22.76 1.81
C ARG A 59 -5.59 23.72 2.10
N GLY A 60 -5.55 24.42 3.24
CA GLY A 60 -6.62 25.32 3.67
C GLY A 60 -7.90 24.61 4.09
N TRP A 61 -7.85 23.31 4.43
CA TRP A 61 -9.03 22.56 4.83
C TRP A 61 -9.29 22.67 6.34
N SER A 62 -10.54 22.90 6.73
CA SER A 62 -10.97 22.75 8.12
C SER A 62 -11.04 21.28 8.54
N GLN A 63 -11.13 20.99 9.84
CA GLN A 63 -11.37 19.62 10.31
C GLN A 63 -12.71 19.07 9.78
N GLN A 64 -13.72 19.93 9.61
CA GLN A 64 -15.00 19.58 9.00
C GLN A 64 -14.83 19.17 7.54
N ASP A 65 -14.04 19.93 6.77
CA ASP A 65 -13.78 19.63 5.36
C ASP A 65 -13.11 18.27 5.16
N LEU A 66 -12.15 17.95 6.04
CA LEU A 66 -11.51 16.65 6.03
C LEU A 66 -12.50 15.56 6.47
N ALA A 67 -13.31 15.79 7.50
CA ALA A 67 -14.32 14.84 7.97
C ALA A 67 -15.31 14.45 6.88
N VAL A 68 -15.79 15.42 6.09
CA VAL A 68 -16.70 15.17 4.95
C VAL A 68 -16.01 14.32 3.87
N ARG A 69 -14.77 14.65 3.49
CA ARG A 69 -14.02 13.88 2.48
C ARG A 69 -13.69 12.47 2.94
N LEU A 70 -13.50 12.30 4.24
CA LEU A 70 -13.28 10.99 4.83
C LEU A 70 -14.57 10.23 5.07
N ASP A 71 -15.76 10.80 4.96
CA ASP A 71 -16.99 10.16 5.48
C ASP A 71 -16.80 9.71 6.94
N ALA A 72 -16.47 10.67 7.81
CA ALA A 72 -16.24 10.46 9.24
C ALA A 72 -16.82 11.61 10.06
N SER A 73 -16.96 11.39 11.37
CA SER A 73 -17.30 12.49 12.29
C SER A 73 -16.09 13.41 12.53
N VAL A 74 -16.33 14.70 12.80
CA VAL A 74 -15.27 15.65 13.19
C VAL A 74 -14.52 15.17 14.44
N SER A 75 -15.23 14.53 15.37
CA SER A 75 -14.62 13.97 16.58
C SER A 75 -13.60 12.87 16.26
N THR A 76 -13.84 12.09 15.21
CA THR A 76 -12.92 11.08 14.71
C THR A 76 -11.67 11.74 14.12
N VAL A 77 -11.85 12.79 13.30
CA VAL A 77 -10.73 13.55 12.73
C VAL A 77 -9.87 14.18 13.82
N ARG A 78 -10.49 14.79 14.82
CA ARG A 78 -9.77 15.39 15.96
C ARG A 78 -8.95 14.35 16.72
N ARG A 79 -9.54 13.23 17.11
CA ARG A 79 -8.81 12.14 17.81
C ARG A 79 -7.68 11.57 16.96
N MET A 80 -7.89 11.46 15.65
CA MET A 80 -6.87 11.00 14.70
C MET A 80 -5.69 11.98 14.65
N GLU A 81 -5.95 13.29 14.52
CA GLU A 81 -4.92 14.34 14.54
C GLU A 81 -4.19 14.42 15.89
N ASP A 82 -4.89 14.15 17.00
CA ASP A 82 -4.29 14.06 18.34
C ASP A 82 -3.42 12.78 18.53
N GLY A 83 -3.43 11.86 17.56
CA GLY A 83 -2.70 10.60 17.63
C GLY A 83 -3.29 9.62 18.65
N TYR A 84 -4.62 9.57 18.79
CA TYR A 84 -5.28 8.65 19.71
C TYR A 84 -5.20 7.20 19.20
N HIS A 85 -4.65 6.29 20.02
CA HIS A 85 -4.43 4.86 19.69
C HIS A 85 -5.70 4.07 19.43
N GLY A 86 -6.84 4.48 19.97
CA GLY A 86 -8.13 3.83 19.70
C GLY A 86 -8.73 4.22 18.35
N THR A 87 -8.07 5.07 17.58
CA THR A 87 -8.45 5.38 16.20
C THR A 87 -8.00 4.22 15.30
N ALA A 88 -8.93 3.65 14.55
CA ALA A 88 -8.61 2.53 13.68
C ALA A 88 -7.61 2.93 12.57
N LEU A 89 -6.68 2.04 12.23
CA LEU A 89 -5.64 2.27 11.21
C LEU A 89 -6.23 2.69 9.85
N HIS A 90 -7.36 2.09 9.44
CA HIS A 90 -8.02 2.42 8.19
C HIS A 90 -8.40 3.91 8.08
N THR A 91 -8.71 4.57 9.20
CA THR A 91 -9.03 6.00 9.22
C THR A 91 -7.81 6.84 8.83
N PHE A 92 -6.63 6.48 9.34
CA PHE A 92 -5.37 7.14 8.96
C PHE A 92 -5.05 6.91 7.48
N LEU A 93 -5.19 5.68 6.99
CA LEU A 93 -4.97 5.36 5.58
C LEU A 93 -5.94 6.11 4.66
N ARG A 94 -7.21 6.20 5.04
CA ARG A 94 -8.22 6.99 4.32
C ARG A 94 -7.87 8.48 4.31
N ALA A 95 -7.35 9.01 5.43
CA ALA A 95 -6.82 10.36 5.51
C ALA A 95 -5.66 10.57 4.54
N LEU A 96 -4.69 9.67 4.53
CA LEU A 96 -3.56 9.72 3.61
C LEU A 96 -4.00 9.61 2.14
N HIS A 97 -5.01 8.79 1.84
CA HIS A 97 -5.58 8.69 0.50
C HIS A 97 -6.21 10.01 0.03
N VAL A 98 -7.11 10.60 0.83
CA VAL A 98 -7.72 11.92 0.53
C VAL A 98 -6.66 13.01 0.44
N LEU A 99 -5.59 12.89 1.23
CA LEU A 99 -4.44 13.78 1.21
C LEU A 99 -3.43 13.44 0.10
N GLY A 100 -3.68 12.48 -0.80
CA GLY A 100 -2.79 12.12 -1.90
C GLY A 100 -1.39 11.65 -1.47
N ARG A 101 -1.27 11.04 -0.29
CA ARG A 101 -0.01 10.53 0.28
C ARG A 101 -0.07 9.04 0.63
N LEU A 102 -1.07 8.32 0.13
CA LEU A 102 -1.21 6.89 0.40
C LEU A 102 -0.03 6.10 -0.17
N ASP A 103 0.36 6.36 -1.42
CA ASP A 103 1.41 5.61 -2.10
C ASP A 103 2.75 5.74 -1.36
N ALA A 104 3.11 6.96 -0.95
CA ALA A 104 4.31 7.22 -0.15
C ALA A 104 4.29 6.50 1.22
N ALA A 105 3.10 6.30 1.81
CA ALA A 105 2.98 5.57 3.07
C ALA A 105 3.10 4.05 2.87
N VAL A 106 2.62 3.53 1.74
CA VAL A 106 2.79 2.12 1.36
C VAL A 106 4.24 1.83 1.00
N GLU A 107 4.88 2.71 0.23
CA GLU A 107 6.30 2.62 -0.14
C GLU A 107 7.23 2.64 1.09
N LEU A 108 6.88 3.42 2.13
CA LEU A 108 7.61 3.41 3.39
C LEU A 108 7.60 2.03 4.09
N LEU A 109 6.57 1.23 3.87
CA LEU A 109 6.39 -0.09 4.49
C LEU A 109 6.82 -1.23 3.56
N ALA A 110 7.29 -0.94 2.36
CA ALA A 110 7.74 -1.95 1.42
C ALA A 110 9.07 -2.57 1.88
N ILE A 111 9.25 -3.86 1.56
CA ILE A 111 10.34 -4.68 2.10
C ILE A 111 11.70 -4.22 1.56
N GLU A 112 11.69 -3.68 0.34
CA GLU A 112 12.85 -3.15 -0.34
C GLU A 112 13.49 -1.97 0.42
N GLN A 113 12.70 -1.30 1.25
CA GLN A 113 13.08 -0.16 2.08
C GLN A 113 13.37 -0.57 3.53
N ASP A 114 13.35 -1.86 3.88
CA ASP A 114 13.67 -2.37 5.23
C ASP A 114 15.19 -2.54 5.42
N PRO A 115 15.86 -1.62 6.13
CA PRO A 115 17.31 -1.70 6.33
C PRO A 115 17.73 -2.93 7.14
N LEU A 116 16.89 -3.37 8.09
CA LEU A 116 17.19 -4.51 8.94
C LEU A 116 17.08 -5.81 8.15
N GLY A 117 16.05 -5.94 7.31
CA GLY A 117 15.93 -7.05 6.35
C GLY A 117 17.16 -7.17 5.44
N MET A 118 17.64 -6.04 4.91
CA MET A 118 18.84 -6.02 4.06
C MET A 118 20.12 -6.38 4.83
N GLU A 119 20.24 -5.96 6.09
CA GLU A 119 21.36 -6.32 6.96
C GLU A 119 21.40 -7.83 7.25
N LEU A 120 20.25 -8.43 7.58
CA LEU A 120 20.13 -9.87 7.80
C LEU A 120 20.48 -10.68 6.54
N VAL A 121 20.13 -10.19 5.35
CA VAL A 121 20.51 -10.82 4.08
C VAL A 121 22.02 -10.72 3.84
N ARG A 122 22.64 -9.58 4.18
CA ARG A 122 24.10 -9.40 4.07
C ARG A 122 24.85 -10.36 4.97
N GLU A 123 24.38 -10.58 6.19
CA GLU A 123 24.98 -11.54 7.14
C GLU A 123 24.93 -12.99 6.62
N GLN A 124 23.90 -13.34 5.85
CA GLN A 124 23.70 -14.68 5.29
C GLN A 124 24.50 -14.94 4.00
N LEU A 125 25.24 -13.96 3.48
CA LEU A 125 26.03 -14.15 2.28
C LEU A 125 27.13 -15.21 2.48
N PRO A 126 27.34 -16.11 1.50
CA PRO A 126 28.37 -17.13 1.59
C PRO A 126 29.75 -16.47 1.68
N LYS A 127 30.47 -16.73 2.78
CA LYS A 127 31.83 -16.20 3.02
C LYS A 127 32.84 -16.53 1.93
N ARG A 128 32.57 -17.57 1.12
CA ARG A 128 33.39 -17.96 -0.02
C ARG A 128 32.51 -18.55 -1.12
N VAL A 129 32.51 -17.91 -2.29
CA VAL A 129 31.92 -18.47 -3.51
C VAL A 129 32.94 -19.42 -4.12
N SER A 130 32.83 -20.72 -3.82
CA SER A 130 33.66 -21.73 -4.44
C SER A 130 33.12 -22.05 -5.84
N GLY A 131 33.63 -21.35 -6.85
CA GLY A 131 33.41 -21.75 -8.25
C GLY A 131 34.08 -23.11 -8.48
N SER A 132 33.28 -24.16 -8.68
CA SER A 132 33.81 -25.41 -9.26
C SER A 132 34.22 -25.09 -10.69
N ARG A 133 35.52 -24.84 -10.89
CA ARG A 133 36.15 -24.55 -12.19
C ARG A 133 35.92 -25.67 -13.23
N ARG A 134 35.43 -26.83 -12.81
CA ARG A 134 35.20 -28.02 -13.65
C ARG A 134 33.97 -27.94 -14.54
N THR A 135 33.00 -27.08 -14.25
CA THR A 135 31.73 -27.08 -15.01
C THR A 135 31.76 -26.18 -16.25
N TYR A 136 32.60 -25.13 -16.26
CA TYR A 136 32.69 -24.20 -17.39
C TYR A 136 33.43 -24.77 -18.62
N GLN A 137 34.43 -25.62 -18.41
CA GLN A 137 35.19 -26.24 -19.51
C GLN A 137 34.33 -27.21 -20.33
N LYS A 138 33.36 -27.89 -19.70
CA LYS A 138 32.53 -28.91 -20.36
C LYS A 138 31.48 -28.34 -21.32
N THR A 139 31.02 -27.10 -21.12
CA THR A 139 30.02 -26.46 -22.00
C THR A 139 30.65 -25.83 -23.24
N ALA A 140 31.90 -25.35 -23.13
CA ALA A 140 32.62 -24.74 -24.24
C ALA A 140 33.09 -25.76 -25.30
N GLU A 141 33.40 -26.99 -24.89
CA GLU A 141 33.86 -28.06 -25.80
C GLU A 141 32.72 -28.69 -26.62
N GLN A 142 31.46 -28.54 -26.20
CA GLN A 142 30.31 -29.12 -26.92
C GLN A 142 29.84 -28.28 -28.12
N GLN A 143 30.23 -27.01 -28.20
CA GLN A 143 29.83 -26.11 -29.30
C GLN A 143 30.84 -26.03 -30.45
N SER A 144 32.09 -26.50 -30.27
CA SER A 144 33.08 -26.51 -31.37
C SER A 144 32.99 -27.72 -32.28
N SER A 145 32.18 -28.73 -31.95
CA SER A 145 32.07 -29.98 -32.73
C SER A 145 30.94 -29.98 -33.78
N GLN A 146 30.25 -28.86 -34.03
CA GLN A 146 29.13 -28.77 -34.97
C GLN A 146 29.32 -27.77 -36.13
N VAL A 147 30.56 -27.34 -36.42
CA VAL A 147 30.84 -26.61 -37.67
C VAL A 147 31.47 -27.60 -38.65
N ALA A 148 30.63 -28.24 -39.45
CA ALA A 148 31.05 -29.09 -40.55
C ALA A 148 31.66 -28.22 -41.67
N GLU A 149 32.86 -28.61 -42.07
CA GLU A 149 33.66 -28.20 -43.23
C GLU A 149 32.84 -27.79 -44.48
N PRO A 150 32.96 -26.55 -44.98
CA PRO A 150 32.76 -26.27 -46.40
C PRO A 150 34.07 -26.61 -47.13
N THR A 151 34.04 -27.69 -47.91
CA THR A 151 35.13 -28.04 -48.83
C THR A 151 35.09 -27.11 -50.03
N ASP A 152 35.83 -26.00 -49.95
CA ASP A 152 36.19 -25.20 -51.12
C ASP A 152 37.51 -25.71 -51.69
N GLU A 153 37.45 -26.79 -52.48
CA GLU A 153 38.54 -27.14 -53.39
C GLU A 153 38.50 -26.22 -54.60
N LEU A 154 39.32 -25.18 -54.55
CA LEU A 154 39.80 -24.43 -55.69
C LEU A 154 40.87 -25.26 -56.42
N GLU A 155 40.71 -25.46 -57.73
CA GLU A 155 41.66 -25.04 -58.79
C GLU A 155 41.50 -25.87 -60.09
N GLY A 156 41.50 -25.18 -61.24
CA GLY A 156 42.09 -25.74 -62.47
C GLY A 156 41.30 -25.62 -63.77
N PHE A 157 41.73 -24.64 -64.59
CA PHE A 157 41.52 -24.42 -66.04
C PHE A 157 40.21 -23.82 -66.57
#